data_AF-A0A966XGX8-F1
#
_entry.id   AF-A0A966XGX8-F1
#
_cell.length_a   1.000
_cell.length_b   1.000
_cell.length_c   1.000
_cell.angle_alpha   90.00
_cell.angle_beta   90.00
_cell.angle_gamma   90.00
#
_symmetry.space_group_name_H-M   'P 1'
#
loop_
_entity.id
_entity.type
_entity.pdbx_description
1 polymer ?
#
loop_
_entity_poly.entity_id
_entity_poly.type
_entity_poly.pdbx_seq_one_letter_code
_entity_poly.pdbx_strand_id
1 'polypeptide(L)'
;MAKIAFILLCHKDPEAIIAQANRLTAVGDFVSIHFDAGSKYGDFQHIRSALKDNPNVTYAKKRVKCGWAEWSLVQATLNAIKAALDSFPKASHFYMVSGDCMSIKSYGYMRNFLDNSDVDYIESFDFFESDWIKTGMKEDRLHYRHFFNERTQKWLFYTSLNLQRRFGLSREVPNDIQVQIGSQWWCLRRRTVESIMEFIKRRRDVVNFFKTTWIPDETFFQTLVGHLIPSKEIRTRTLTFVVFSD
;
A
#
# COMPACT_ATOMS: atom_id res chain seq x y z
N MET A 1 -23.27 -0.15 -8.38
CA MET A 1 -22.97 -1.28 -7.49
C MET A 1 -21.46 -1.45 -7.44
N ALA A 2 -20.93 -1.49 -6.22
CA ALA A 2 -19.51 -1.51 -5.97
C ALA A 2 -18.89 -2.79 -6.55
N LYS A 3 -17.83 -2.59 -7.32
CA LYS A 3 -16.91 -3.62 -7.81
C LYS A 3 -15.54 -3.33 -7.24
N ILE A 4 -14.97 -4.30 -6.56
CA ILE A 4 -13.72 -4.14 -5.82
C ILE A 4 -12.59 -4.75 -6.63
N ALA A 5 -11.50 -4.01 -6.80
CA ALA A 5 -10.21 -4.55 -7.22
C ALA A 5 -9.33 -4.72 -5.98
N PHE A 6 -9.13 -5.95 -5.54
CA PHE A 6 -8.21 -6.26 -4.46
C PHE A 6 -6.77 -6.12 -4.96
N ILE A 7 -6.00 -5.26 -4.31
CA ILE A 7 -4.57 -5.08 -4.56
C ILE A 7 -3.85 -6.05 -3.61
N LEU A 8 -3.47 -7.21 -4.14
CA LEU A 8 -2.93 -8.32 -3.36
C LEU A 8 -1.40 -8.33 -3.43
N LEU A 9 -0.74 -7.98 -2.32
CA LEU A 9 0.70 -8.18 -2.14
C LEU A 9 0.98 -9.52 -1.45
N CYS A 10 1.78 -10.37 -2.07
CA CYS A 10 2.15 -11.67 -1.51
C CYS A 10 3.58 -12.08 -1.85
N HIS A 11 4.14 -12.97 -1.04
CA HIS A 11 5.55 -13.38 -1.16
C HIS A 11 5.79 -14.86 -0.83
N LYS A 12 4.76 -15.63 -0.47
CA LYS A 12 4.85 -17.04 -0.08
C LYS A 12 3.51 -17.75 -0.31
N ASP A 13 3.53 -19.06 -0.13
CA ASP A 13 2.36 -19.95 -0.12
C ASP A 13 1.45 -19.83 -1.36
N PRO A 14 1.90 -20.35 -2.51
CA PRO A 14 1.15 -20.18 -3.75
C PRO A 14 -0.25 -20.81 -3.70
N GLU A 15 -0.45 -21.91 -2.98
CA GLU A 15 -1.76 -22.56 -2.84
C GLU A 15 -2.76 -21.66 -2.09
N ALA A 16 -2.33 -21.05 -0.98
CA ALA A 16 -3.17 -20.10 -0.27
C ALA A 16 -3.52 -18.89 -1.13
N ILE A 17 -2.58 -18.37 -1.93
CA ILE A 17 -2.81 -17.24 -2.84
C ILE A 17 -3.81 -17.62 -3.96
N ILE A 18 -3.68 -18.80 -4.55
CA ILE A 18 -4.61 -19.30 -5.57
C ILE A 18 -6.02 -19.41 -4.97
N ALA A 19 -6.14 -20.02 -3.79
CA ALA A 19 -7.42 -20.17 -3.10
C ALA A 19 -8.04 -18.81 -2.73
N GLN A 20 -7.24 -17.87 -2.23
CA GLN A 20 -7.68 -16.52 -1.88
C GLN A 20 -8.17 -15.76 -3.13
N ALA A 21 -7.41 -15.79 -4.23
CA ALA A 21 -7.78 -15.12 -5.48
C ALA A 21 -9.08 -15.69 -6.07
N ASN A 22 -9.22 -17.02 -6.11
CA ASN A 22 -10.46 -17.66 -6.55
C ASN A 22 -11.65 -17.28 -5.66
N ARG A 23 -11.46 -17.27 -4.33
CA ARG A 23 -12.53 -16.87 -3.40
C ARG A 23 -12.96 -15.43 -3.62
N LEU A 24 -12.04 -14.49 -3.77
CA LEU A 24 -12.33 -13.06 -3.97
C LEU A 24 -13.02 -12.81 -5.31
N THR A 25 -12.60 -13.51 -6.36
CA THR A 25 -13.17 -13.36 -7.71
C THR A 25 -14.48 -14.13 -7.93
N ALA A 26 -14.81 -15.12 -7.10
CA ALA A 26 -16.01 -15.97 -7.24
C ALA A 26 -17.34 -15.19 -7.31
N VAL A 27 -17.38 -13.99 -6.73
CA VAL A 27 -18.57 -13.11 -6.73
C VAL A 27 -18.49 -12.00 -7.79
N GLY A 28 -17.53 -12.08 -8.70
CA GLY A 28 -17.30 -11.15 -9.81
C GLY A 28 -16.57 -9.86 -9.43
N ASP A 29 -15.85 -9.84 -8.30
CA ASP A 29 -14.84 -8.82 -8.00
C ASP A 29 -13.50 -9.18 -8.66
N PHE A 30 -12.51 -8.29 -8.58
CA PHE A 30 -11.24 -8.41 -9.29
C PHE A 30 -10.08 -8.53 -8.32
N VAL A 31 -8.98 -9.14 -8.77
CA VAL A 31 -7.74 -9.24 -8.00
C VAL A 31 -6.56 -8.84 -8.90
N SER A 32 -5.72 -7.93 -8.41
CA SER A 32 -4.45 -7.58 -9.01
C SER A 32 -3.32 -8.02 -8.10
N ILE A 33 -2.54 -8.99 -8.58
CA ILE A 33 -1.53 -9.69 -7.79
C ILE A 33 -0.15 -9.07 -8.07
N HIS A 34 0.55 -8.69 -7.02
CA HIS A 34 2.01 -8.57 -7.04
C HIS A 34 2.60 -9.67 -6.16
N PHE A 35 3.34 -10.55 -6.81
CA PHE A 35 4.13 -11.58 -6.14
C PHE A 35 5.59 -11.12 -6.06
N ASP A 36 6.12 -11.00 -4.86
CA ASP A 36 7.44 -10.43 -4.56
C ASP A 36 8.55 -11.02 -5.44
N ALA A 37 9.44 -10.17 -5.99
CA ALA A 37 10.56 -10.60 -6.82
C ALA A 37 11.65 -11.38 -6.05
N GLY A 38 11.72 -11.23 -4.73
CA GLY A 38 12.58 -12.00 -3.84
C GLY A 38 12.12 -13.44 -3.63
N SER A 39 10.85 -13.74 -3.94
CA SER A 39 10.29 -15.09 -3.83
C SER A 39 10.63 -15.96 -5.04
N LYS A 40 10.60 -17.29 -4.84
CA LYS A 40 10.94 -18.27 -5.87
C LYS A 40 10.13 -18.02 -7.14
N TYR A 41 10.81 -18.01 -8.28
CA TYR A 41 10.15 -17.78 -9.56
C TYR A 41 9.16 -18.89 -9.92
N GLY A 42 9.45 -20.14 -9.53
CA GLY A 42 8.54 -21.28 -9.69
C GLY A 42 7.19 -21.07 -9.01
N ASP A 43 7.16 -20.53 -7.79
CA ASP A 43 5.90 -20.25 -7.07
C ASP A 43 5.04 -19.23 -7.84
N PHE A 44 5.68 -18.20 -8.41
CA PHE A 44 4.98 -17.21 -9.27
C PHE A 44 4.43 -17.85 -10.54
N GLN A 45 5.19 -18.72 -11.19
CA GLN A 45 4.73 -19.45 -12.38
C GLN A 45 3.55 -20.36 -12.04
N HIS A 46 3.59 -21.01 -10.88
CA HIS A 46 2.51 -21.86 -10.40
C HIS A 46 1.20 -21.08 -10.22
N ILE A 47 1.25 -19.94 -9.51
CA ILE A 47 0.10 -19.04 -9.35
C ILE A 47 -0.45 -18.60 -10.72
N ARG A 48 0.43 -18.16 -11.63
CA ARG A 48 0.04 -17.72 -12.97
C ARG A 48 -0.62 -18.82 -13.78
N SER A 49 -0.09 -20.04 -13.70
CA SER A 49 -0.64 -21.20 -14.41
C SER A 49 -2.02 -21.57 -13.87
N ALA A 50 -2.16 -21.63 -12.54
CA ALA A 50 -3.40 -22.02 -11.88
C ALA A 50 -4.55 -21.02 -12.10
N LEU A 51 -4.25 -19.72 -12.20
CA LEU A 51 -5.24 -18.65 -12.36
C LEU A 51 -5.34 -18.14 -13.81
N LYS A 52 -4.70 -18.80 -14.79
CA LYS A 52 -4.60 -18.31 -16.18
C LYS A 52 -5.95 -18.07 -16.85
N ASP A 53 -6.95 -18.89 -16.50
CA ASP A 53 -8.28 -18.87 -17.10
C ASP A 53 -9.26 -17.99 -16.31
N ASN A 54 -8.81 -17.35 -15.22
CA ASN A 54 -9.64 -16.45 -14.42
C ASN A 54 -9.57 -15.02 -14.98
N PRO A 55 -10.62 -14.51 -15.67
CA PRO A 55 -10.60 -13.20 -16.31
C PRO A 55 -10.60 -12.03 -15.32
N ASN A 56 -10.89 -12.32 -14.04
CA ASN A 56 -10.92 -11.33 -12.97
C ASN A 56 -9.60 -11.23 -12.20
N VAL A 57 -8.55 -11.93 -12.67
CA VAL A 57 -7.20 -11.86 -12.11
C VAL A 57 -6.26 -11.18 -13.10
N THR A 58 -5.47 -10.24 -12.61
CA THR A 58 -4.35 -9.64 -13.34
C THR A 58 -3.10 -9.62 -12.48
N TYR A 59 -1.96 -9.31 -13.08
CA TYR A 59 -0.67 -9.30 -12.42
C TYR A 59 0.04 -7.98 -12.63
N ALA A 60 0.72 -7.50 -11.60
CA ALA A 60 1.67 -6.41 -11.72
C ALA A 60 2.70 -6.73 -12.81
N LYS A 61 2.78 -5.90 -13.85
CA LYS A 61 3.70 -6.08 -15.00
C LYS A 61 5.16 -6.19 -14.57
N LYS A 62 5.54 -5.51 -13.49
CA LYS A 62 6.89 -5.53 -12.91
C LYS A 62 6.83 -5.98 -11.45
N ARG A 63 7.44 -7.12 -11.17
CA ARG A 63 7.72 -7.59 -9.80
C ARG A 63 8.82 -6.72 -9.18
N VAL A 64 8.73 -6.52 -7.87
CA VAL A 64 9.67 -5.73 -7.07
C VAL A 64 10.10 -6.62 -5.91
N LYS A 65 11.38 -6.62 -5.57
CA LYS A 65 11.89 -7.29 -4.37
C LYS A 65 11.52 -6.41 -3.18
N CYS A 66 10.55 -6.82 -2.37
CA CYS A 66 10.10 -5.98 -1.27
C CYS A 66 10.97 -6.21 -0.04
N GLY A 67 11.33 -5.11 0.61
CA GLY A 67 11.95 -5.08 1.92
C GLY A 67 10.96 -4.51 2.92
N TRP A 68 10.98 -5.04 4.14
CA TRP A 68 10.18 -4.47 5.23
C TRP A 68 10.61 -3.01 5.46
N ALA A 69 9.62 -2.11 5.62
CA ALA A 69 9.81 -0.68 5.86
C ALA A 69 10.50 0.11 4.73
N GLU A 70 10.50 -0.41 3.50
CA GLU A 70 11.12 0.22 2.34
C GLU A 70 10.11 0.74 1.32
N TRP A 71 10.57 1.67 0.47
CA TRP A 71 9.87 2.12 -0.73
C TRP A 71 9.41 0.98 -1.64
N SER A 72 10.10 -0.15 -1.63
CA SER A 72 9.79 -1.30 -2.48
C SER A 72 8.35 -1.81 -2.26
N LEU A 73 7.79 -1.71 -1.04
CA LEU A 73 6.37 -2.02 -0.75
C LEU A 73 5.41 -1.04 -1.43
N VAL A 74 5.68 0.27 -1.34
CA VAL A 74 4.90 1.29 -2.03
C VAL A 74 4.98 1.08 -3.55
N GLN A 75 6.17 0.81 -4.08
CA GLN A 75 6.37 0.57 -5.51
C GLN A 75 5.62 -0.68 -6.01
N ALA A 76 5.63 -1.76 -5.22
CA ALA A 76 4.86 -2.97 -5.50
C ALA A 76 3.36 -2.67 -5.57
N THR A 77 2.86 -1.92 -4.58
CA THR A 77 1.46 -1.47 -4.52
C THR A 77 1.09 -0.64 -5.74
N LEU A 78 1.89 0.35 -6.11
CA LEU A 78 1.67 1.19 -7.30
C LEU A 78 1.67 0.36 -8.61
N ASN A 79 2.53 -0.66 -8.71
CA ASN A 79 2.55 -1.54 -9.88
C ASN A 79 1.29 -2.40 -9.97
N ALA A 80 0.79 -2.91 -8.85
CA ALA A 80 -0.45 -3.68 -8.78
C ALA A 80 -1.68 -2.80 -9.04
N ILE A 81 -1.73 -1.58 -8.49
CA ILE A 81 -2.74 -0.57 -8.79
C ILE A 81 -2.79 -0.29 -10.31
N LYS A 82 -1.64 -0.06 -10.93
CA LYS A 82 -1.57 0.20 -12.37
C LYS A 82 -2.14 -0.96 -13.18
N ALA A 83 -1.78 -2.20 -12.84
CA ALA A 83 -2.32 -3.37 -13.52
C ALA A 83 -3.85 -3.51 -13.33
N ALA A 84 -4.35 -3.20 -12.12
CA ALA A 84 -5.78 -3.21 -11.83
C ALA A 84 -6.55 -2.13 -12.64
N LEU A 85 -6.04 -0.90 -12.69
CA LEU A 85 -6.64 0.18 -13.48
C LEU A 85 -6.68 -0.16 -14.97
N ASP A 86 -5.58 -0.68 -15.51
CA ASP A 86 -5.46 -1.09 -16.92
C ASP A 86 -6.43 -2.23 -17.27
N SER A 87 -6.60 -3.21 -16.38
CA SER A 87 -7.34 -4.46 -16.68
C SER A 87 -8.82 -4.39 -16.32
N PHE A 88 -9.19 -3.59 -15.32
CA PHE A 88 -10.52 -3.62 -14.71
C PHE A 88 -11.19 -2.24 -14.76
N PRO A 89 -11.70 -1.81 -15.93
CA PRO A 89 -12.38 -0.52 -16.08
C PRO A 89 -13.66 -0.42 -15.23
N LYS A 90 -14.26 -1.56 -14.85
CA LYS A 90 -15.46 -1.61 -14.01
C LYS A 90 -15.16 -1.53 -12.51
N ALA A 91 -13.91 -1.59 -12.08
CA ALA A 91 -13.55 -1.50 -10.66
C ALA A 91 -13.84 -0.08 -10.13
N SER A 92 -14.71 -0.01 -9.13
CA SER A 92 -15.10 1.25 -8.44
C SER A 92 -14.26 1.55 -7.22
N HIS A 93 -13.72 0.51 -6.57
CA HIS A 93 -12.96 0.58 -5.33
C HIS A 93 -11.72 -0.30 -5.45
N PHE A 94 -10.66 0.09 -4.75
CA PHE A 94 -9.36 -0.57 -4.71
C PHE A 94 -9.05 -0.87 -3.26
N TYR A 95 -8.88 -2.15 -2.93
CA TYR A 95 -8.71 -2.59 -1.55
C TYR A 95 -7.38 -3.30 -1.38
N MET A 96 -6.45 -2.68 -0.65
CA MET A 96 -5.16 -3.24 -0.30
C MET A 96 -5.29 -4.41 0.69
N VAL A 97 -4.74 -5.57 0.33
CA VAL A 97 -4.73 -6.79 1.15
C VAL A 97 -3.41 -7.56 0.96
N SER A 98 -3.05 -8.41 1.92
CA SER A 98 -1.96 -9.38 1.78
C SER A 98 -2.46 -10.81 1.64
N GLY A 99 -1.52 -11.71 1.35
CA GLY A 99 -1.76 -13.16 1.39
C GLY A 99 -2.23 -13.68 2.75
N ASP A 100 -1.92 -12.96 3.84
CA ASP A 100 -2.32 -13.34 5.20
C ASP A 100 -3.71 -12.76 5.59
N CYS A 101 -4.35 -11.96 4.73
CA CYS A 101 -5.68 -11.40 4.98
C CYS A 101 -6.82 -12.41 4.69
N MET A 102 -7.84 -12.42 5.55
CA MET A 102 -9.08 -13.18 5.33
C MET A 102 -10.33 -12.32 5.49
N SER A 103 -11.34 -12.62 4.68
CA SER A 103 -12.65 -11.96 4.78
C SER A 103 -13.41 -12.45 6.01
N ILE A 104 -13.84 -11.53 6.87
CA ILE A 104 -14.67 -11.82 8.06
C ILE A 104 -16.13 -11.37 7.90
N LYS A 105 -16.46 -10.73 6.77
CA LYS A 105 -17.81 -10.33 6.36
C LYS A 105 -18.11 -10.89 4.98
N SER A 106 -19.41 -11.04 4.67
CA SER A 106 -19.84 -11.52 3.36
C SER A 106 -19.59 -10.47 2.27
N TYR A 107 -19.47 -10.94 1.02
CA TYR A 107 -19.33 -10.07 -0.14
C TYR A 107 -20.51 -9.10 -0.33
N GLY A 108 -21.73 -9.59 -0.13
CA GLY A 108 -22.94 -8.76 -0.22
C GLY A 108 -22.93 -7.63 0.81
N TYR A 109 -22.46 -7.91 2.03
CA TYR A 109 -22.28 -6.88 3.05
C TYR A 109 -21.27 -5.81 2.59
N MET A 110 -20.09 -6.24 2.10
CA MET A 110 -19.04 -5.30 1.68
C MET A 110 -19.51 -4.40 0.52
N ARG A 111 -20.21 -4.95 -0.48
CA ARG A 111 -20.73 -4.15 -1.60
C ARG A 111 -21.76 -3.14 -1.16
N ASN A 112 -22.76 -3.57 -0.37
CA ASN A 112 -23.77 -2.67 0.16
C ASN A 112 -23.15 -1.60 1.04
N PHE A 113 -22.14 -1.96 1.85
CA PHE A 113 -21.43 -1.01 2.69
C PHE A 113 -20.72 0.08 1.87
N LEU A 114 -20.00 -0.30 0.81
CA LEU A 114 -19.29 0.64 -0.07
C LEU A 114 -20.23 1.45 -0.98
N ASP A 115 -21.33 0.85 -1.47
CA ASP A 115 -22.32 1.57 -2.29
C ASP A 115 -23.04 2.68 -1.52
N ASN A 116 -23.15 2.55 -0.19
CA ASN A 116 -23.81 3.51 0.68
C ASN A 116 -22.89 4.62 1.20
N SER A 117 -21.64 4.70 0.74
CA SER A 117 -20.68 5.69 1.24
C SER A 117 -19.68 6.10 0.16
N ASP A 118 -19.84 7.30 -0.38
CA ASP A 118 -18.88 7.90 -1.32
C ASP A 118 -17.70 8.53 -0.56
N VAL A 119 -16.89 7.69 0.09
CA VAL A 119 -15.72 8.10 0.89
C VAL A 119 -14.56 7.11 0.72
N ASP A 120 -13.34 7.57 1.02
CA ASP A 120 -12.14 6.76 1.10
C ASP A 120 -11.91 6.28 2.54
N TYR A 121 -11.61 4.98 2.71
CA TYR A 121 -11.29 4.39 4.02
C TYR A 121 -9.79 4.19 4.13
N ILE A 122 -9.15 5.11 4.85
CA ILE A 122 -7.71 5.11 5.11
C ILE A 122 -7.46 5.85 6.41
N GLU A 123 -6.59 5.33 7.25
CA GLU A 123 -6.10 6.09 8.40
C GLU A 123 -5.25 7.26 7.91
N SER A 124 -5.56 8.47 8.37
CA SER A 124 -4.89 9.70 7.99
C SER A 124 -4.85 10.60 9.21
N PHE A 125 -3.78 10.49 9.97
CA PHE A 125 -3.49 11.33 11.12
C PHE A 125 -2.29 12.23 10.82
N ASP A 126 -2.26 13.43 11.37
CA ASP A 126 -1.09 14.30 11.21
C ASP A 126 0.17 13.61 11.74
N PHE A 127 1.23 13.55 10.94
CA PHE A 127 2.44 12.82 11.29
C PHE A 127 3.13 13.39 12.54
N PHE A 128 3.13 14.71 12.72
CA PHE A 128 3.86 15.39 13.79
C PHE A 128 3.00 15.56 15.04
N GLU A 129 1.73 15.94 14.87
CA GLU A 129 0.82 16.30 15.97
C GLU A 129 0.10 15.10 16.58
N SER A 130 -0.06 13.98 15.85
CA SER A 130 -0.80 12.82 16.39
C SER A 130 0.06 11.87 17.23
N ASP A 131 -0.60 11.13 18.12
CA ASP A 131 -0.03 10.04 18.94
C ASP A 131 -0.11 8.66 18.27
N TRP A 132 -0.25 8.61 16.94
CA TRP A 132 -0.34 7.33 16.22
C TRP A 132 0.96 6.52 16.37
N ILE A 133 2.12 7.18 16.28
CA ILE A 133 3.42 6.57 16.62
C ILE A 133 3.61 6.62 18.13
N LYS A 134 3.39 5.50 18.80
CA LYS A 134 3.56 5.38 20.26
C LYS A 134 5.01 5.16 20.68
N THR A 135 5.81 4.48 19.84
CA THR A 135 7.18 4.07 20.17
C THR A 135 8.10 4.15 18.95
N GLY A 136 9.41 4.27 19.22
CA GLY A 136 10.45 4.28 18.18
C GLY A 136 10.71 5.65 17.57
N MET A 137 11.39 5.65 16.42
CA MET A 137 11.75 6.88 15.70
C MET A 137 10.51 7.47 15.04
N LYS A 138 10.20 8.73 15.35
CA LYS A 138 9.12 9.52 14.72
C LYS A 138 9.70 10.39 13.60
N GLU A 139 10.22 11.56 13.94
CA GLU A 139 10.69 12.57 12.99
C GLU A 139 11.87 12.10 12.12
N ASP A 140 12.77 11.25 12.66
CA ASP A 140 13.89 10.72 11.90
C ASP A 140 13.45 9.92 10.66
N ARG A 141 12.22 9.36 10.66
CA ARG A 141 11.65 8.67 9.47
C ARG A 141 11.65 9.58 8.26
N LEU A 142 11.39 10.87 8.46
CA LEU A 142 11.21 11.89 7.43
C LEU A 142 12.46 12.72 7.21
N HIS A 143 13.09 13.18 8.30
CA HIS A 143 14.23 14.10 8.24
C HIS A 143 15.51 13.47 7.71
N TYR A 144 15.69 12.16 7.85
CA TYR A 144 16.89 11.47 7.37
C TYR A 144 16.57 10.48 6.26
N ARG A 145 17.59 10.19 5.46
CA ARG A 145 17.47 9.28 4.31
C ARG A 145 17.85 7.88 4.75
N HIS A 146 16.93 6.94 4.57
CA HIS A 146 17.08 5.54 4.97
C HIS A 146 17.41 4.68 3.75
N PHE A 147 18.69 4.61 3.41
CA PHE A 147 19.18 3.89 2.21
C PHE A 147 19.34 2.39 2.42
N PHE A 148 19.48 1.97 3.67
CA PHE A 148 19.72 0.58 4.05
C PHE A 148 18.46 0.00 4.70
N ASN A 149 18.28 -1.30 4.60
CA ASN A 149 17.17 -1.97 5.28
C ASN A 149 17.53 -2.22 6.75
N GLU A 150 16.67 -1.79 7.69
CA GLU A 150 16.92 -1.97 9.12
C GLU A 150 17.05 -3.45 9.52
N ARG A 151 16.23 -4.34 8.96
CA ARG A 151 16.20 -5.77 9.31
C ARG A 151 17.38 -6.56 8.76
N THR A 152 17.84 -6.24 7.54
CA THR A 152 18.91 -7.03 6.88
C THR A 152 20.29 -6.38 6.97
N GLN A 153 20.36 -5.06 7.16
CA GLN A 153 21.61 -4.27 7.15
C GLN A 153 21.66 -3.32 8.35
N LYS A 154 21.32 -3.83 9.54
CA LYS A 154 21.15 -3.05 10.78
C LYS A 154 22.33 -2.12 11.09
N TRP A 155 23.57 -2.62 10.98
CA TRP A 155 24.75 -1.81 11.25
C TRP A 155 24.89 -0.62 10.29
N LEU A 156 24.68 -0.84 8.97
CA LEU A 156 24.73 0.22 7.97
C LEU A 156 23.58 1.23 8.15
N PHE A 157 22.39 0.74 8.49
CA PHE A 157 21.22 1.58 8.78
C PHE A 157 21.52 2.60 9.88
N TYR A 158 21.93 2.13 11.06
CA TYR A 158 22.19 3.02 12.19
C TYR A 158 23.46 3.85 12.01
N THR A 159 24.50 3.31 11.37
CA THR A 159 25.72 4.08 11.07
C THR A 159 25.40 5.24 10.12
N SER A 160 24.65 4.99 9.06
CA SER A 160 24.23 6.04 8.10
C SER A 160 23.35 7.10 8.78
N LEU A 161 22.40 6.70 9.62
CA LEU A 161 21.56 7.63 10.38
C LEU A 161 22.40 8.51 11.32
N ASN A 162 23.31 7.91 12.08
CA ASN A 162 24.16 8.64 13.03
C ASN A 162 25.13 9.60 12.33
N LEU A 163 25.67 9.23 11.16
CA LEU A 163 26.47 10.13 10.35
C LEU A 163 25.65 11.32 9.84
N GLN A 164 24.43 11.07 9.34
CA GLN A 164 23.55 12.16 8.90
C GLN A 164 23.23 13.12 10.05
N ARG A 165 22.95 12.62 11.26
CA ARG A 165 22.77 13.44 12.46
C ARG A 165 24.02 14.25 12.81
N ARG A 166 25.19 13.61 12.82
CA ARG A 166 26.48 14.24 13.15
C ARG A 166 26.82 15.39 12.20
N PHE A 167 26.48 15.26 10.92
CA PHE A 167 26.77 16.25 9.90
C PHE A 167 25.60 17.19 9.58
N GLY A 168 24.48 17.11 10.32
CA GLY A 168 23.31 17.97 10.10
C GLY A 168 22.67 17.78 8.72
N LEU A 169 22.74 16.58 8.14
CA LEU A 169 22.24 16.27 6.79
C LEU A 169 20.73 16.01 6.74
N SER A 170 19.97 16.67 7.62
CA SER A 170 18.51 16.59 7.61
C SER A 170 17.95 17.12 6.29
N ARG A 171 16.73 16.71 5.97
CA ARG A 171 15.96 17.24 4.84
C ARG A 171 14.59 17.70 5.31
N GLU A 172 14.07 18.68 4.60
CA GLU A 172 12.72 19.16 4.78
C GLU A 172 11.74 18.31 3.96
N VAL A 173 10.50 18.25 4.44
CA VAL A 173 9.36 17.76 3.67
C VAL A 173 9.07 18.79 2.56
N PRO A 174 8.63 18.40 1.35
CA PRO A 174 8.18 19.36 0.35
C PRO A 174 7.14 20.35 0.93
N ASN A 175 7.37 21.65 0.77
CA ASN A 175 6.71 22.73 1.52
C ASN A 175 5.17 22.73 1.49
N ASP A 176 4.55 22.15 0.47
CA ASP A 176 3.10 22.08 0.29
C ASP A 176 2.48 20.74 0.72
N ILE A 177 3.29 19.85 1.30
CA ILE A 177 2.89 18.52 1.71
C ILE A 177 2.85 18.43 3.23
N GLN A 178 1.64 18.27 3.76
CA GLN A 178 1.43 17.87 5.14
C GLN A 178 1.48 16.34 5.23
N VAL A 179 2.52 15.79 5.86
CA VAL A 179 2.67 14.34 5.98
C VAL A 179 1.60 13.78 6.91
N GLN A 180 0.92 12.74 6.44
CA GLN A 180 -0.04 11.96 7.20
C GLN A 180 0.51 10.57 7.48
N ILE A 181 0.00 9.92 8.51
CA ILE A 181 0.34 8.56 8.90
C ILE A 181 -0.90 7.73 9.22
N GLY A 182 -0.76 6.42 9.07
CA GLY A 182 -1.78 5.45 9.39
C GLY A 182 -1.36 4.03 9.01
N SER A 183 -2.26 3.07 9.21
CA SER A 183 -2.06 1.70 8.75
C SER A 183 -1.81 1.61 7.24
N GLN A 184 -0.96 0.65 6.82
CA GLN A 184 -0.75 0.29 5.41
C GLN A 184 -2.07 -0.10 4.68
N TRP A 185 -3.07 -0.58 5.41
CA TRP A 185 -4.32 -1.09 4.82
C TRP A 185 -5.33 0.03 4.56
N TRP A 186 -5.89 0.03 3.35
CA TRP A 186 -6.88 1.02 2.92
C TRP A 186 -7.84 0.45 1.87
N CYS A 187 -8.99 1.09 1.73
CA CYS A 187 -9.93 0.88 0.64
C CYS A 187 -10.27 2.25 0.03
N LEU A 188 -9.80 2.49 -1.20
CA LEU A 188 -9.90 3.77 -1.88
C LEU A 188 -10.81 3.68 -3.10
N ARG A 189 -11.52 4.76 -3.40
CA ARG A 189 -12.35 4.89 -4.60
C ARG A 189 -11.47 5.03 -5.83
N ARG A 190 -11.99 4.62 -6.99
CA ARG A 190 -11.29 4.72 -8.27
C ARG A 190 -10.74 6.12 -8.53
N ARG A 191 -11.57 7.16 -8.34
CA ARG A 191 -11.19 8.56 -8.56
C ARG A 191 -9.96 8.98 -7.74
N THR A 192 -9.89 8.49 -6.50
CA THR A 192 -8.78 8.77 -5.58
C THR A 192 -7.50 8.09 -6.06
N VAL A 193 -7.60 6.82 -6.43
CA VAL A 193 -6.46 6.07 -6.98
C VAL A 193 -5.97 6.68 -8.30
N GLU A 194 -6.86 7.08 -9.20
CA GLU A 194 -6.50 7.75 -10.45
C GLU A 194 -5.82 9.11 -10.19
N SER A 195 -6.34 9.89 -9.24
CA SER A 195 -5.73 11.16 -8.81
C SER A 195 -4.34 10.96 -8.24
N ILE A 196 -4.13 9.93 -7.41
CA ILE A 196 -2.80 9.55 -6.90
C ILE A 196 -1.86 9.21 -8.06
N MET A 197 -2.31 8.37 -9.00
CA MET A 197 -1.51 7.94 -10.15
C MET A 197 -1.15 9.09 -11.09
N GLU A 198 -1.99 10.12 -11.19
CA GLU A 198 -1.69 11.35 -11.90
C GLU A 198 -0.72 12.25 -11.11
N PHE A 199 -0.97 12.43 -9.83
CA PHE A 199 -0.13 13.25 -8.95
C PHE A 199 1.33 12.77 -8.96
N ILE A 200 1.58 11.47 -8.80
CA ILE A 200 2.95 10.90 -8.77
C ILE A 200 3.68 11.00 -10.12
N LYS A 201 2.98 11.26 -11.22
CA LYS A 201 3.60 11.56 -12.52
C LYS A 201 4.06 13.01 -12.56
N ARG A 202 3.25 13.92 -12.02
CA ARG A 202 3.50 15.38 -12.00
C ARG A 202 4.53 15.78 -10.92
N ARG A 203 4.38 15.25 -9.70
CA ARG A 203 5.17 15.59 -8.50
C ARG A 203 6.22 14.53 -8.17
N ARG A 204 7.26 14.48 -9.00
CA ARG A 204 8.39 13.54 -8.84
C ARG A 204 9.23 13.82 -7.59
N ASP A 205 9.29 15.06 -7.15
CA ASP A 205 9.90 15.51 -5.91
C ASP A 205 9.30 14.77 -4.70
N VAL A 206 7.97 14.68 -4.61
CA VAL A 206 7.28 13.97 -3.52
C VAL A 206 7.58 12.47 -3.55
N VAL A 207 7.55 11.85 -4.73
CA VAL A 207 7.94 10.44 -4.88
C VAL A 207 9.39 10.20 -4.45
N ASN A 208 10.31 11.07 -4.84
CA ASN A 208 11.71 10.97 -4.47
C ASN A 208 11.94 11.20 -2.97
N PHE A 209 11.12 12.02 -2.33
CA PHE A 209 11.11 12.16 -0.89
C PHE A 209 10.78 10.82 -0.21
N PHE A 210 9.66 10.19 -0.56
CA PHE A 210 9.24 8.93 0.07
C PHE A 210 10.11 7.72 -0.29
N LYS A 211 10.85 7.75 -1.40
CA LYS A 211 11.79 6.68 -1.76
C LYS A 211 12.85 6.37 -0.71
N THR A 212 13.21 7.36 0.11
CA THR A 212 14.22 7.22 1.17
C THR A 212 13.63 7.52 2.56
N THR A 213 12.31 7.52 2.68
CA THR A 213 11.61 7.60 3.98
C THR A 213 11.54 6.20 4.58
N TRP A 214 11.69 6.07 5.90
CA TRP A 214 11.51 4.79 6.58
C TRP A 214 10.03 4.51 6.84
N ILE A 215 9.58 3.28 6.55
CA ILE A 215 8.18 2.85 6.62
C ILE A 215 7.26 3.77 5.77
N PRO A 216 7.56 3.95 4.47
CA PRO A 216 6.75 4.82 3.62
C PRO A 216 5.38 4.21 3.28
N ASP A 217 5.20 2.90 3.48
CA ASP A 217 3.95 2.18 3.30
C ASP A 217 2.83 2.62 4.28
N GLU A 218 3.21 3.25 5.40
CA GLU A 218 2.29 3.82 6.41
C GLU A 218 2.12 5.35 6.28
N THR A 219 2.84 6.00 5.36
CA THR A 219 2.79 7.47 5.22
C THR A 219 2.49 7.94 3.81
N PHE A 220 2.91 7.21 2.78
CA PHE A 220 2.81 7.65 1.38
C PHE A 220 1.36 7.83 0.93
N PHE A 221 0.55 6.78 1.02
CA PHE A 221 -0.84 6.83 0.55
C PHE A 221 -1.69 7.75 1.42
N GLN A 222 -1.44 7.76 2.72
CA GLN A 222 -2.10 8.60 3.72
C GLN A 222 -1.86 10.06 3.38
N THR A 223 -0.60 10.44 3.14
CA THR A 223 -0.22 11.80 2.76
C THR A 223 -0.87 12.21 1.44
N LEU A 224 -0.82 11.36 0.42
CA LEU A 224 -1.40 11.70 -0.88
C LEU A 224 -2.92 11.80 -0.83
N VAL A 225 -3.60 10.92 -0.11
CA VAL A 225 -5.06 11.01 0.07
C VAL A 225 -5.42 12.28 0.84
N GLY A 226 -4.75 12.57 1.95
CA GLY A 226 -4.98 13.79 2.73
C GLY A 226 -4.70 15.08 1.94
N HIS A 227 -3.74 15.05 1.01
CA HIS A 227 -3.41 16.20 0.16
C HIS A 227 -4.39 16.37 -1.02
N LEU A 228 -4.91 15.28 -1.59
CA LEU A 228 -5.71 15.32 -2.83
C LEU A 228 -7.22 15.30 -2.60
N ILE A 229 -7.68 14.74 -1.47
CA ILE A 229 -9.10 14.46 -1.23
C ILE A 229 -9.63 15.33 -0.09
N PRO A 230 -10.81 15.96 -0.24
CA PRO A 230 -11.42 16.73 0.84
C PRO A 230 -11.65 15.87 2.08
N SER A 231 -11.31 16.41 3.26
CA SER A 231 -11.41 15.68 4.54
C SER A 231 -12.78 15.06 4.83
N LYS A 232 -13.88 15.71 4.40
CA LYS A 232 -15.26 15.17 4.52
C LYS A 232 -15.48 13.85 3.79
N GLU A 233 -14.66 13.57 2.77
CA GLU A 233 -14.69 12.35 1.96
C GLU A 233 -13.67 11.30 2.43
N ILE A 234 -12.96 11.56 3.52
CA ILE A 234 -12.05 10.60 4.15
C ILE A 234 -12.72 10.07 5.41
N ARG A 235 -12.59 8.76 5.62
CA ARG A 235 -12.90 8.10 6.89
C ARG A 235 -11.60 7.56 7.45
N THR A 236 -11.14 8.20 8.53
CA THR A 236 -9.90 7.90 9.26
C THR A 236 -9.97 6.57 10.01
N ARG A 237 -10.09 5.47 9.26
CA ARG A 237 -10.07 4.08 9.74
C ARG A 237 -9.83 3.15 8.56
N THR A 238 -9.31 1.96 8.85
CA THR A 238 -9.23 0.89 7.85
C THR A 238 -10.52 0.05 7.84
N LEU A 239 -10.70 -0.75 6.80
CA LEU A 239 -11.69 -1.84 6.76
C LEU A 239 -11.07 -3.20 7.14
N THR A 240 -9.80 -3.19 7.57
CA THR A 240 -9.01 -4.37 7.92
C THR A 240 -8.87 -4.43 9.43
N PHE A 241 -9.40 -5.50 10.04
CA PHE A 241 -9.24 -5.72 11.46
C PHE A 241 -7.87 -6.35 11.75
N VAL A 242 -7.10 -5.71 12.64
CA VAL A 242 -5.81 -6.21 13.13
C VAL A 242 -5.80 -6.08 14.65
N VAL A 243 -5.37 -7.14 15.33
CA VAL A 243 -5.11 -7.13 16.78
C VAL A 243 -3.61 -7.19 16.96
N PHE A 244 -3.05 -6.21 17.67
CA PHE A 244 -1.69 -6.28 18.18
C PHE A 244 -1.75 -6.97 19.54
N SER A 245 -1.02 -8.08 19.69
CA SER A 245 -0.71 -8.62 21.00
C SER A 245 0.57 -7.98 21.50
N ASP A 246 0.56 -7.50 22.74
CA ASP A 246 1.75 -6.99 23.43
C ASP A 246 2.83 -8.08 23.64
#